data_AF-A0A351TKZ0-F1
#
_entry.id   AF-A0A351TKZ0-F1
#
_cell.length_a   1.000
_cell.length_b   1.000
_cell.length_c   1.000
_cell.angle_alpha   90.00
_cell.angle_beta   90.00
_cell.angle_gamma   90.00
#
_symmetry.space_group_name_H-M   'P 1'
#
loop_
_entity.id
_entity.type
_entity.pdbx_description
1 polymer ?
#
loop_
_entity_poly.entity_id
_entity_poly.type
_entity_poly.pdbx_seq_one_letter_code
_entity_poly.pdbx_strand_id
1 'polypeptide(L)' 'GMYGTAGIPDIICCYKGLFIGFEVKNDIGKATKLQEAAIRKIQRCGGIAVVVRSVDEVRAVMESL' A
#
# COMPACT_ATOMS: atom_id res chain seq x y z
N GLY A 1 1.43 3.51 12.79
CA GLY A 1 1.76 3.66 14.23
C GLY A 1 1.07 4.88 14.82
N MET A 2 1.24 5.14 16.12
CA MET A 2 0.56 6.21 16.89
C MET A 2 0.74 7.64 16.33
N TYR A 3 1.68 7.84 15.40
CA TYR A 3 2.02 9.13 14.80
C TYR A 3 1.69 9.26 13.31
N GLY A 4 1.05 8.24 12.70
CA GLY A 4 0.67 8.25 11.28
C GLY A 4 -0.81 8.50 11.06
N THR A 5 -1.18 9.03 9.88
CA THR A 5 -2.59 9.11 9.48
C THR A 5 -3.24 7.73 9.58
N ALA A 6 -4.38 7.65 10.26
CA ALA A 6 -5.06 6.38 10.46
C ALA A 6 -5.40 5.73 9.11
N GLY A 7 -4.98 4.47 8.94
CA GLY A 7 -5.16 3.70 7.70
C GLY A 7 -4.10 3.93 6.62
N ILE A 8 -3.03 4.71 6.86
CA ILE A 8 -1.91 4.79 5.94
C ILE A 8 -1.26 3.40 5.74
N PRO A 9 -0.80 3.04 4.52
CA PRO A 9 -0.13 1.77 4.29
C PRO A 9 1.09 1.58 5.20
N ASP A 10 1.37 0.32 5.56
CA ASP A 10 2.47 -0.04 6.48
C ASP A 10 3.84 0.39 5.95
N ILE A 11 4.06 0.29 4.64
CA ILE A 11 5.29 0.70 3.96
C ILE A 11 4.91 1.71 2.87
N ILE A 12 5.63 2.82 2.81
CA ILE A 12 5.51 3.81 1.74
C ILE A 12 6.87 4.14 1.15
N CYS A 13 6.91 4.40 -0.15
CA CYS A 13 8.11 4.87 -0.82
C CYS A 13 7.79 5.82 -1.96
N CYS A 14 8.80 6.59 -2.37
CA CYS A 14 8.78 7.35 -3.60
C CYS A 14 9.77 6.69 -4.57
N TYR A 15 9.30 6.24 -5.73
CA TYR A 15 10.13 5.59 -6.74
C TYR A 15 9.79 6.14 -8.12
N LYS A 16 10.80 6.60 -8.86
CA LYS A 16 10.62 7.27 -10.17
C LYS A 16 9.57 8.40 -10.16
N GLY A 17 9.42 9.10 -9.03
CA GLY A 17 8.42 10.18 -8.87
C GLY A 17 7.00 9.71 -8.55
N LEU A 18 6.78 8.39 -8.41
CA LEU A 18 5.50 7.82 -7.99
C LEU A 18 5.46 7.61 -6.49
N PHE A 19 4.34 7.98 -5.86
CA PHE A 19 4.00 7.54 -4.50
C PHE A 19 3.52 6.10 -4.54
N ILE A 20 4.14 5.22 -3.75
CA ILE A 20 3.80 3.81 -3.66
C ILE A 20 3.57 3.44 -2.20
N GLY A 21 2.47 2.74 -1.93
CA GLY A 21 2.12 2.21 -0.62
C GLY A 21 1.86 0.71 -0.65
N PHE A 22 2.44 -0.02 0.29
CA PHE A 22 2.21 -1.44 0.50
C PHE A 22 1.58 -1.65 1.87
N GLU A 23 0.36 -2.17 1.87
CA GLU A 23 -0.33 -2.62 3.08
C GLU A 23 -0.04 -4.11 3.26
N VAL A 24 0.70 -4.48 4.30
CA VAL A 24 1.20 -5.85 4.48
C VAL A 24 0.18 -6.65 5.28
N LYS A 25 -0.23 -7.80 4.76
CA LYS A 25 -1.09 -8.75 5.47
C LYS A 25 -0.52 -10.16 5.41
N ASN A 26 -0.72 -10.95 6.46
CA ASN A 26 -0.54 -12.40 6.40
C ASN A 26 -1.65 -13.03 5.54
N ASP A 27 -1.56 -14.31 5.21
CA ASP A 27 -2.47 -15.00 4.26
C ASP A 27 -3.98 -14.84 4.53
N ILE A 28 -4.36 -14.67 5.79
CA ILE A 28 -5.78 -14.59 6.22
C ILE A 28 -6.20 -13.13 6.49
N GLY A 29 -5.22 -12.27 6.78
CA GLY A 29 -5.42 -10.87 7.16
C GLY A 29 -6.12 -10.09 6.07
N LYS A 30 -7.11 -9.30 6.47
CA LYS A 30 -7.85 -8.38 5.59
C LYS A 30 -7.51 -6.95 5.96
N ALA A 31 -7.41 -6.08 4.96
CA ALA A 31 -7.35 -4.64 5.20
C ALA A 31 -8.60 -4.20 5.97
N THR A 32 -8.42 -3.30 6.94
CA THR A 32 -9.56 -2.68 7.62
C THR A 32 -10.28 -1.74 6.65
N LYS A 33 -11.56 -1.42 6.90
CA LYS A 33 -12.32 -0.46 6.07
C LYS A 33 -11.58 0.89 5.91
N LEU A 34 -10.83 1.30 6.93
CA LEU A 34 -10.07 2.54 6.91
C LEU A 34 -8.82 2.43 6.01
N GLN A 35 -8.10 1.31 6.08
CA GLN A 35 -6.98 1.03 5.18
C GLN A 35 -7.44 0.94 3.72
N GLU A 36 -8.55 0.24 3.46
CA GLU A 36 -9.14 0.20 2.12
C GLU A 36 -9.54 1.59 1.61
N ALA A 37 -10.08 2.45 2.47
CA ALA A 37 -10.43 3.82 2.10
C ALA A 37 -9.17 4.66 1.77
N ALA A 38 -8.09 4.48 2.53
CA ALA A 38 -6.81 5.14 2.27
C ALA A 38 -6.19 4.64 0.95
N ILE A 39 -6.15 3.33 0.72
CA ILE A 39 -5.70 2.72 -0.54
C ILE A 39 -6.46 3.30 -1.73
N ARG A 40 -7.81 3.30 -1.68
CA ARG A 40 -8.64 3.89 -2.74
C ARG A 40 -8.40 5.39 -2.94
N LYS A 41 -8.07 6.12 -1.89
CA LYS A 41 -7.74 7.55 -2.00
C LYS A 41 -6.41 7.75 -2.72
N ILE A 42 -5.37 7.00 -2.36
CA ILE A 42 -4.05 7.06 -3.01
C ILE A 42 -4.18 6.73 -4.49
N GLN A 43 -4.86 5.63 -4.82
CA GLN A 43 -5.12 5.21 -6.21
C GLN A 43 -5.85 6.30 -7.01
N ARG A 44 -6.87 6.94 -6.43
CA ARG A 44 -7.59 8.05 -7.09
C ARG A 44 -6.75 9.30 -7.31
N CYS A 45 -5.69 9.50 -6.53
CA CYS A 45 -4.74 10.59 -6.70
C CYS A 45 -3.59 10.25 -7.67
N GLY A 46 -3.62 9.08 -8.32
CA GLY A 46 -2.57 8.64 -9.25
C GLY A 46 -1.36 7.99 -8.57
N GLY A 47 -1.40 7.79 -7.25
CA GLY A 47 -0.41 6.98 -6.55
C GLY A 47 -0.74 5.49 -6.64
N ILE A 48 0.21 4.65 -6.27
CA ILE A 48 0.03 3.20 -6.19
C ILE A 48 -0.16 2.83 -4.73
N ALA A 49 -1.21 2.07 -4.43
CA ALA A 49 -1.38 1.47 -3.11
C ALA A 49 -2.03 0.11 -3.26
N VAL A 50 -1.44 -0.93 -2.66
CA VAL A 50 -1.93 -2.30 -2.78
C VAL A 50 -1.73 -3.07 -1.48
N VAL A 51 -2.59 -4.06 -1.23
CA VAL A 51 -2.35 -5.05 -0.20
C VAL A 51 -1.39 -6.09 -0.75
N VAL A 52 -0.33 -6.39 -0.02
CA VAL A 52 0.65 -7.42 -0.36
C VAL A 52 0.78 -8.44 0.74
N ARG A 53 1.06 -9.69 0.36
CA ARG A 53 1.21 -10.83 1.29
C ARG A 53 2.58 -11.49 1.24
N SER A 54 3.42 -11.10 0.28
CA SER A 54 4.77 -11.63 0.13
C SER A 54 5.71 -10.61 -0.51
N VAL A 55 7.02 -10.88 -0.40
CA VAL A 55 8.06 -10.09 -1.09
C VAL A 55 7.93 -10.22 -2.61
N ASP A 56 7.49 -11.37 -3.11
CA ASP A 56 7.31 -11.59 -4.55
C ASP A 56 6.18 -10.73 -5.13
N GLU A 57 5.09 -10.52 -4.39
CA GLU A 57 4.04 -9.58 -4.78
C GLU A 57 4.55 -8.13 -4.83
N VAL A 58 5.38 -7.73 -3.86
CA VAL A 58 6.04 -6.41 -3.89
C VAL A 58 6.94 -6.30 -5.12
N ARG A 59 7.74 -7.34 -5.43
CA ARG A 59 8.60 -7.35 -6.62
C ARG A 59 7.79 -7.22 -7.90
N ALA A 60 6.71 -7.98 -8.06
CA ALA A 60 5.86 -7.93 -9.24
C ALA A 60 5.25 -6.53 -9.45
N VAL A 61 4.84 -5.85 -8.37
CA VAL A 61 4.38 -4.46 -8.46
C VAL A 61 5.52 -3.55 -8.92
N MET A 62 6.69 -3.63 -8.29
CA MET A 62 7.83 -2.77 -8.60
C MET A 62 8.37 -2.96 -10.02
N GLU A 63 8.39 -4.19 -10.53
CA GLU A 63 8.82 -4.51 -11.90
C GLU A 63 7.85 -4.00 -12.98
N SER A 64 6.59 -3.71 -12.62
CA SER A 64 5.59 -3.13 -13.52
C SER A 64 5.69 -1.60 -13.69
N LEU A 65 6.63 -0.94 -12.99
CA LEU A 65 6.80 0.54 -12.92
C LEU A 65 8.01 1.03 -13.72
#